data_AF-A0AA89RVC6-F1
#
_entry.id   AF-A0AA89RVC6-F1
#
_cell.length_a   1.000
_cell.length_b   1.000
_cell.length_c   1.000
_cell.angle_alpha   90.00
_cell.angle_beta   90.00
_cell.angle_gamma   90.00
#
_symmetry.space_group_name_H-M   'P 1'
#
loop_
_entity.id
_entity.type
_entity.pdbx_description
1 polymer ?
#
loop_
_entity_poly.entity_id
_entity_poly.type
_entity_poly.pdbx_seq_one_letter_code
_entity_poly.pdbx_strand_id
1 'polypeptide(L)'
;MRFWRDVRATLPCVVSFEAMWLAFYRYVVAYTPGVTPPFDADDDFVVMIECAASDPRIDARDTLEQRLGACFDAGLVSDAALAASERQTRDMWTLREGLAIDALPHLLNFDVS
;
A
#
# COMPACT_ATOMS: atom_id res chain seq x y z
N MET A 1 -5.59 11.23 9.09
CA MET A 1 -6.73 10.47 9.68
C MET A 1 -8.06 10.57 8.94
N ARG A 2 -8.29 11.51 8.00
CA ARG A 2 -9.52 11.56 7.19
C ARG A 2 -9.59 10.44 6.15
N PHE A 3 -8.50 10.24 5.41
CA PHE A 3 -8.36 9.17 4.41
C PHE A 3 -8.70 7.76 4.93
N TRP A 4 -8.14 7.34 6.08
CA TRP A 4 -8.47 6.03 6.68
C TRP A 4 -9.97 5.87 7.02
N ARG A 5 -10.60 6.93 7.55
CA ARG A 5 -12.05 6.88 7.84
C ARG A 5 -12.86 6.73 6.57
N ASP A 6 -12.45 7.41 5.50
CA ASP A 6 -13.11 7.34 4.20
C ASP A 6 -12.92 5.93 3.60
N VAL A 7 -11.69 5.39 3.62
CA VAL A 7 -11.38 4.02 3.19
C VAL A 7 -12.26 3.00 3.91
N ARG A 8 -12.28 2.99 5.25
CA ARG A 8 -13.06 2.01 6.01
C ARG A 8 -14.58 2.14 5.82
N ALA A 9 -15.07 3.36 5.61
CA ALA A 9 -16.50 3.59 5.38
C ALA A 9 -16.95 3.19 3.96
N THR A 10 -16.03 3.17 3.00
CA THR A 10 -16.36 3.11 1.57
C THR A 10 -15.80 1.88 0.84
N LEU A 11 -14.88 1.15 1.48
CA LEU A 11 -14.30 -0.12 1.04
C LEU A 11 -14.56 -1.21 2.09
N PRO A 12 -15.74 -1.86 2.07
CA PRO A 12 -16.08 -2.89 3.05
C PRO A 12 -15.25 -4.17 2.92
N CYS A 13 -14.51 -4.33 1.82
CA CYS A 13 -13.62 -5.46 1.57
C CYS A 13 -12.18 -5.25 2.05
N VAL A 14 -11.84 -4.12 2.68
CA VAL A 14 -10.47 -3.89 3.19
C VAL A 14 -10.15 -4.87 4.31
N VAL A 15 -9.02 -5.55 4.16
CA VAL A 15 -8.49 -6.51 5.14
C VAL A 15 -7.16 -6.06 5.74
N SER A 16 -6.41 -5.18 5.07
CA SER A 16 -5.20 -4.57 5.61
C SER A 16 -5.05 -3.12 5.12
N PHE A 17 -4.49 -2.28 5.98
CA PHE A 17 -4.14 -0.88 5.71
C PHE A 17 -2.82 -0.58 6.40
N GLU A 18 -1.75 -0.54 5.62
CA GLU A 18 -0.38 -0.43 6.10
C GLU A 18 0.21 0.92 5.71
N ALA A 19 0.62 1.72 6.69
CA ALA A 19 1.30 2.99 6.43
C ALA A 19 2.82 2.82 6.51
N MET A 20 3.52 3.35 5.52
CA MET A 20 4.97 3.37 5.42
C MET A 20 5.44 4.81 5.39
N TRP A 21 6.37 5.18 6.28
CA TRP A 21 7.02 6.48 6.18
C TRP A 21 7.93 6.51 4.95
N LEU A 22 8.07 7.69 4.34
CA LEU A 22 8.76 7.84 3.06
C LEU A 22 10.19 7.29 3.06
N ALA A 23 10.95 7.52 4.12
CA ALA A 23 12.33 7.01 4.22
C ALA A 23 12.39 5.48 4.23
N PHE A 24 11.42 4.79 4.85
CA PHE A 24 11.32 3.34 4.79
C PHE A 24 11.02 2.90 3.37
N TYR A 25 9.97 3.45 2.74
CA TYR A 25 9.58 3.08 1.38
C TYR A 25 10.74 3.24 0.39
N ARG A 26 11.41 4.39 0.40
CA ARG A 26 12.56 4.66 -0.47
C ARG A 26 13.71 3.68 -0.23
N TYR A 27 13.96 3.34 1.04
CA TYR A 27 15.00 2.37 1.38
C TYR A 27 14.65 0.97 0.86
N VAL A 28 13.44 0.46 1.15
CA VAL A 28 13.06 -0.90 0.72
C VAL A 28 12.98 -1.02 -0.79
N VAL A 29 12.54 0.03 -1.50
CA VAL A 29 12.58 0.08 -2.97
C VAL A 29 14.01 0.02 -3.51
N ALA A 30 14.94 0.75 -2.90
CA ALA A 30 16.33 0.80 -3.36
C ALA A 30 17.12 -0.50 -3.06
N TYR A 31 16.76 -1.21 -1.99
CA TYR A 31 17.59 -2.30 -1.45
C TYR A 31 16.92 -3.68 -1.44
N THR A 32 15.68 -3.82 -1.93
CA THR A 32 15.03 -5.13 -2.11
C THR A 32 15.28 -5.65 -3.54
N PRO A 33 16.12 -6.69 -3.73
CA PRO A 33 16.44 -7.17 -5.08
C PRO A 33 15.23 -7.84 -5.75
N GLY A 34 15.07 -7.60 -7.05
CA GLY A 34 14.09 -8.31 -7.87
C GLY A 34 12.65 -7.80 -7.76
N VAL A 35 12.39 -6.78 -6.94
CA VAL A 35 11.09 -6.13 -6.83
C VAL A 35 11.10 -4.81 -7.61
N THR A 36 10.09 -4.61 -8.44
CA THR A 36 9.88 -3.32 -9.13
C THR A 36 8.99 -2.43 -8.26
N PRO A 37 9.41 -1.17 -7.97
CA PRO A 37 8.56 -0.26 -7.22
C PRO A 37 7.23 -0.02 -7.96
N PRO A 38 6.11 0.03 -7.22
CA PRO A 38 4.82 0.35 -7.83
C PRO A 38 4.76 1.76 -8.44
N PHE A 39 5.42 2.72 -7.81
CA PHE A 39 5.57 4.11 -8.25
C PHE A 39 6.72 4.80 -7.49
N ASP A 40 7.17 5.95 -7.98
CA ASP A 40 8.10 6.82 -7.27
C ASP A 40 7.35 7.67 -6.23
N ALA A 41 7.89 7.77 -5.02
CA ALA A 41 7.29 8.56 -3.93
C ALA A 41 8.22 9.73 -3.56
N ASP A 42 7.68 10.95 -3.60
CA ASP A 42 8.47 12.17 -3.47
C ASP A 42 8.44 12.79 -2.06
N ASP A 43 7.27 13.10 -1.50
CA ASP A 43 7.19 13.91 -0.26
C ASP A 43 6.15 13.41 0.77
N ASP A 44 5.38 12.37 0.48
CA ASP A 44 4.24 11.92 1.30
C ASP A 44 4.43 10.52 1.92
N PHE A 45 3.52 10.18 2.84
CA PHE A 45 3.40 8.81 3.35
C PHE A 45 2.88 7.87 2.25
N VAL A 46 3.43 6.67 2.18
CA VAL A 46 2.95 5.62 1.28
C VAL A 46 2.03 4.70 2.07
N VAL A 47 0.90 4.33 1.48
CA VAL A 47 -0.04 3.38 2.09
C VAL A 47 -0.23 2.19 1.17
N MET A 48 -0.19 0.99 1.74
CA MET A 48 -0.62 -0.24 1.07
C MET A 48 -1.99 -0.64 1.61
N ILE A 49 -2.93 -0.90 0.70
CA ILE A 49 -4.29 -1.34 1.03
C ILE A 49 -4.49 -2.71 0.40
N GLU A 50 -4.88 -3.69 1.21
CA GLU A 50 -5.33 -4.99 0.71
C GLU A 50 -6.84 -5.13 0.87
N CYS A 51 -7.48 -5.58 -0.20
CA CYS A 51 -8.91 -5.86 -0.22
C CYS A 51 -9.16 -7.33 -0.56
N ALA A 52 -10.02 -7.99 0.22
CA ALA A 52 -10.52 -9.32 -0.06
C ALA A 52 -12.04 -9.32 0.03
N ALA A 53 -12.72 -9.64 -1.08
CA ALA A 53 -14.17 -9.85 -1.08
C ALA A 53 -14.48 -11.32 -0.87
N SER A 54 -15.28 -11.62 0.15
CA SER A 54 -15.81 -12.96 0.41
C SER A 54 -17.15 -13.21 -0.31
N ASP A 55 -17.83 -12.15 -0.75
CA ASP A 55 -19.03 -12.24 -1.59
C ASP A 55 -18.64 -12.20 -3.08
N PRO A 56 -18.91 -13.25 -3.86
CA PRO A 56 -18.59 -13.30 -5.29
C PRO A 56 -19.27 -12.20 -6.14
N ARG A 57 -20.29 -11.52 -5.60
CA ARG A 57 -20.96 -10.40 -6.26
C ARG A 57 -20.21 -9.08 -6.12
N ILE A 58 -19.25 -9.00 -5.20
CA ILE A 58 -18.43 -7.82 -4.98
C ILE A 58 -17.15 -7.98 -5.78
N ASP A 59 -16.99 -7.17 -6.81
CA ASP A 59 -15.71 -7.01 -7.46
C ASP A 59 -14.83 -6.07 -6.61
N ALA A 60 -13.93 -6.68 -5.82
CA ALA A 60 -13.01 -5.93 -4.96
C ALA A 60 -12.09 -5.00 -5.75
N ARG A 61 -11.73 -5.39 -6.99
CA ARG A 61 -10.85 -4.60 -7.85
C ARG A 61 -11.57 -3.36 -8.33
N ASP A 62 -12.73 -3.52 -8.95
CA ASP A 62 -13.53 -2.38 -9.44
C ASP A 62 -13.89 -1.42 -8.30
N THR A 63 -14.22 -1.99 -7.12
CA THR A 63 -14.52 -1.18 -5.93
C THR A 63 -13.30 -0.37 -5.51
N LEU A 64 -12.11 -0.97 -5.44
CA LEU A 64 -10.88 -0.28 -5.08
C LEU A 64 -10.49 0.79 -6.12
N GLU A 65 -10.58 0.47 -7.41
CA GLU A 65 -10.32 1.39 -8.52
C GLU A 65 -11.21 2.64 -8.43
N GLN A 66 -12.52 2.47 -8.26
CA GLN A 66 -13.47 3.59 -8.15
C GLN A 66 -13.15 4.48 -6.94
N ARG A 67 -12.75 3.89 -5.81
CA ARG A 67 -12.43 4.66 -4.59
C ARG A 67 -11.11 5.40 -4.69
N LEU A 68 -10.09 4.79 -5.27
CA LEU A 68 -8.84 5.49 -5.56
C LEU A 68 -9.10 6.68 -6.50
N GLY A 69 -9.90 6.49 -7.55
CA GLY A 69 -10.33 7.57 -8.45
C GLY A 69 -10.97 8.74 -7.70
N ALA A 70 -11.92 8.48 -6.81
CA ALA A 70 -12.54 9.52 -5.99
C ALA A 70 -11.53 10.22 -5.04
N CYS A 71 -10.51 9.50 -4.55
CA CYS A 71 -9.47 10.08 -3.70
C CYS A 71 -8.51 10.97 -4.51
N PHE A 72 -8.20 10.60 -5.75
CA PHE A 72 -7.46 11.45 -6.69
C PHE A 72 -8.23 12.75 -6.98
N ASP A 73 -9.51 12.65 -7.33
CA ASP A 73 -10.36 13.83 -7.60
C ASP A 73 -10.45 14.78 -6.41
N ALA A 74 -10.40 14.23 -5.18
CA ALA A 74 -10.40 14.99 -3.94
C ALA A 74 -9.01 15.52 -3.52
N GLY A 75 -7.95 15.21 -4.28
CA GLY A 75 -6.56 15.59 -3.97
C GLY A 75 -6.01 14.93 -2.71
N LEU A 76 -6.56 13.77 -2.31
CA LEU A 76 -6.12 13.01 -1.14
C LEU A 76 -5.00 12.02 -1.44
N VAL A 77 -4.82 11.67 -2.72
CA VAL A 77 -3.81 10.74 -3.23
C VAL A 77 -3.13 11.42 -4.43
N SER A 78 -1.80 11.41 -4.43
CA SER A 78 -0.96 11.99 -5.49
C SER A 78 -0.57 10.96 -6.56
N ASP A 79 -0.38 9.70 -6.15
CA ASP A 79 -0.13 8.57 -7.04
C ASP A 79 -0.64 7.26 -6.41
N ALA A 80 -0.94 6.27 -7.25
CA ALA A 80 -1.40 4.96 -6.81
C ALA A 80 -1.17 3.92 -7.92
N ALA A 81 -0.73 2.73 -7.49
CA ALA A 81 -0.62 1.56 -8.35
C ALA A 81 -1.48 0.42 -7.81
N LEU A 82 -2.07 -0.33 -8.72
CA LEU A 82 -2.86 -1.51 -8.42
C LEU A 82 -2.17 -2.76 -8.94
N ALA A 83 -2.07 -3.77 -8.08
CA ALA A 83 -1.60 -5.08 -8.52
C ALA A 83 -2.56 -5.65 -9.58
N ALA A 84 -2.00 -6.06 -10.72
CA ALA A 84 -2.70 -6.73 -11.81
C ALA A 84 -2.46 -8.25 -11.82
N SER A 85 -1.67 -8.75 -10.87
CA SER A 85 -1.37 -10.18 -10.73
C SER A 85 -0.97 -10.51 -9.29
N GLU A 86 -1.12 -11.78 -8.89
CA GLU A 86 -0.64 -12.26 -7.59
C GLU A 86 0.87 -12.03 -7.38
N ARG A 87 1.66 -12.06 -8.46
CA ARG A 87 3.08 -11.75 -8.40
C ARG A 87 3.29 -10.31 -7.93
N GLN A 88 2.59 -9.35 -8.52
CA GLN A 88 2.67 -7.95 -8.09
C GLN A 88 2.14 -7.75 -6.67
N THR A 89 1.09 -8.49 -6.27
CA THR A 89 0.61 -8.48 -4.88
C THR A 89 1.71 -8.92 -3.91
N ARG A 90 2.41 -10.02 -4.22
CA ARG A 90 3.54 -10.48 -3.40
C ARG A 90 4.70 -9.48 -3.40
N ASP A 91 5.03 -8.91 -4.55
CA ASP A 91 6.10 -7.91 -4.67
C ASP A 91 5.81 -6.68 -3.78
N MET A 92 4.55 -6.20 -3.75
CA MET A 92 4.12 -5.12 -2.85
C MET A 92 4.25 -5.51 -1.37
N TRP A 93 3.81 -6.73 -1.01
CA TRP A 93 3.98 -7.26 0.35
C TRP A 93 5.45 -7.39 0.75
N THR A 94 6.33 -7.87 -0.13
CA THR A 94 7.77 -7.98 0.13
C THR A 94 8.40 -6.61 0.43
N LEU A 95 7.98 -5.53 -0.25
CA LEU A 95 8.42 -4.18 0.09
C LEU A 95 7.95 -3.77 1.49
N ARG A 96 6.69 -4.04 1.83
CA ARG A 96 6.11 -3.70 3.14
C ARG A 96 6.73 -4.50 4.29
N GLU A 97 7.04 -5.78 4.09
CA GLU A 97 7.73 -6.61 5.08
C GLU A 97 9.11 -6.05 5.41
N GLY A 98 9.75 -5.38 4.45
CA GLY A 98 10.93 -4.57 4.71
C GLY A 98 12.16 -5.37 5.11
N LEU A 99 12.31 -6.63 4.70
CA LEU A 99 13.46 -7.48 5.07
C LEU A 99 14.83 -6.81 4.78
N ALA A 100 14.90 -5.88 3.84
CA ALA A 100 16.09 -5.08 3.56
C ALA A 100 16.54 -4.19 4.74
N ILE A 101 15.62 -3.73 5.59
CA ILE A 101 15.92 -2.90 6.76
C ILE A 101 16.35 -3.73 7.97
N ASP A 102 15.99 -5.01 8.06
CA ASP A 102 16.37 -5.90 9.18
C ASP A 102 17.90 -6.09 9.30
N ALA A 103 18.63 -5.86 8.21
CA ALA A 103 20.08 -5.89 8.20
C ALA A 103 20.74 -4.61 8.77
N LEU A 104 19.97 -3.55 9.06
CA LEU A 104 20.53 -2.29 9.54
C LEU A 104 20.87 -2.36 11.04
N PRO A 105 22.13 -2.04 11.43
CA PRO A 105 22.51 -2.04 12.84
C PRO A 105 21.74 -0.95 13.61
N HIS A 106 21.29 -1.28 14.82
CA HIS A 106 20.58 -0.38 15.73
C HIS A 106 19.20 0.11 15.27
N LEU A 107 18.62 -0.51 14.23
CA LEU A 107 17.26 -0.21 13.85
C LEU A 107 16.29 -0.81 14.88
N LEU A 108 15.44 0.03 15.45
CA LEU A 108 14.24 -0.40 16.17
C LEU A 108 13.08 -0.29 15.19
N ASN A 109 12.70 -1.42 14.58
CA ASN A 109 11.53 -1.48 13.73
C ASN A 109 10.28 -1.50 14.62
N PHE A 110 9.48 -0.44 14.58
CA PHE A 110 8.19 -0.38 15.27
C PHE A 110 7.10 -0.61 14.24
N ASP A 111 6.56 -1.83 14.25
CA ASP A 111 5.39 -2.15 13.47
C ASP A 111 4.12 -1.90 14.29
N VAL A 112 3.13 -1.26 13.69
CA VAL A 112 1.81 -1.04 14.30
C VAL A 112 0.77 -1.54 13.29
N SER A 113 0.35 -2.79 13.50
CA SER A 113 -0.71 -3.48 12.77
C SER A 113 -2.03 -3.47 13.54
#